data_AF-A0A520BWI7-F1
#
_entry.id   AF-A0A520BWI7-F1
#
_cell.length_a   1.000
_cell.length_b   1.000
_cell.length_c   1.000
_cell.angle_alpha   90.00
_cell.angle_beta   90.00
_cell.angle_gamma   90.00
#
_symmetry.space_group_name_H-M   'P 1'
#
loop_
_entity.id
_entity.type
_entity.pdbx_description
1 polymer ?
#
loop_
_entity_poly.entity_id
_entity_poly.type
_entity_poly.pdbx_seq_one_letter_code
_entity_poly.pdbx_strand_id
1 'polypeptide(L)'
;MKKLFFVFAYLIPLIIHAQTLKTDVLILGNSNAAFAAGVQATESGVNAIILTQSDGFKLSDFKNLPQNGVIKAFEKRARKSLKLADSVPLPEMTNQIINAVIKNWSDSSKLLDVINNTNYYEIKRSGSGWEAKLTKEKSIKAKVLVITDNIEKVLPALKIESLKPAETNTINYTENLYRTTIAGINGTSNYLSLYNLLIPNQENILYIKGDDLEIGQAAGATVRDAVFFKTKTSLSNLKRIQGELLSYKLSLIPFEDIKITDSNWLAIQKVGITGILKADIKNGKVYFNPEKEVTYDEIKQPIKDYYYKAQIWFDDHQNIPINLENTISMVCYVGNKAIDATKTEIEKKWKKNYKFSSKYDLKKVLTRREFAVIINEFLKPFDEVNVDKTGRVIR
;
A
#
# COMPACT_ATOMS: atom_id res chain seq x y z
N MET A 1 -59.47 -46.51 16.08
CA MET A 1 -58.03 -46.19 15.94
C MET A 1 -57.79 -45.22 14.77
N LYS A 2 -58.17 -43.92 14.88
CA LYS A 2 -57.99 -42.92 13.78
C LYS A 2 -57.88 -41.46 14.25
N LYS A 3 -57.40 -41.20 15.48
CA LYS A 3 -57.30 -39.82 16.01
C LYS A 3 -55.97 -39.50 16.72
N LEU A 4 -54.87 -40.16 16.34
CA LEU A 4 -53.57 -39.92 16.99
C LEU A 4 -52.38 -39.75 16.03
N PHE A 5 -52.63 -39.50 14.74
CA PHE A 5 -51.55 -39.40 13.75
C PHE A 5 -51.26 -37.99 13.22
N PHE A 6 -51.95 -36.96 13.73
CA PHE A 6 -51.82 -35.59 13.21
C PHE A 6 -51.10 -34.58 14.13
N VAL A 7 -50.59 -35.02 15.28
CA VAL A 7 -49.90 -34.12 16.23
C VAL A 7 -48.37 -34.16 16.11
N PHE A 8 -47.80 -35.13 15.39
CA PHE A 8 -46.34 -35.26 15.26
C PHE A 8 -45.69 -34.45 14.12
N ALA A 9 -46.49 -33.79 13.26
CA ALA A 9 -45.97 -33.00 12.15
C ALA A 9 -45.59 -31.54 12.53
N TYR A 10 -45.79 -31.13 13.79
CA TYR A 10 -45.49 -29.77 14.26
C TYR A 10 -44.25 -29.66 15.16
N LEU A 11 -43.53 -30.76 15.38
CA LEU A 11 -42.22 -30.78 16.05
C LEU A 11 -41.11 -30.87 14.99
N ILE A 12 -41.08 -29.96 14.02
CA ILE A 12 -39.81 -29.64 13.36
C ILE A 12 -39.06 -28.81 14.40
N PRO A 13 -37.95 -29.30 14.98
CA PRO A 13 -37.12 -28.41 15.76
C PRO A 13 -36.70 -27.31 14.80
N LEU A 14 -37.04 -26.07 15.12
CA LEU A 14 -36.36 -24.90 14.59
C LEU A 14 -34.91 -25.06 15.03
N ILE A 15 -34.12 -25.81 14.25
CA ILE A 15 -32.68 -25.82 14.35
C ILE A 15 -32.31 -24.40 13.92
N ILE A 16 -32.20 -23.51 14.90
CA ILE A 16 -31.61 -22.19 14.71
C ILE A 16 -30.16 -22.49 14.35
N HIS A 17 -29.89 -22.52 13.04
CA HIS A 17 -28.57 -22.84 12.54
C HIS A 17 -27.64 -21.71 12.95
N ALA A 18 -26.64 -22.01 13.77
CA ALA A 18 -25.58 -21.07 14.08
C ALA A 18 -24.92 -20.61 12.77
N GLN A 19 -25.04 -19.32 12.45
CA GLN A 19 -24.52 -18.73 11.23
C GLN A 19 -23.08 -18.27 11.46
N THR A 20 -22.13 -18.98 10.86
CA THR A 20 -20.71 -18.60 10.87
C THR A 20 -20.31 -18.09 9.51
N LEU A 21 -20.11 -16.78 9.40
CA LEU A 21 -19.54 -16.17 8.20
C LEU A 21 -18.03 -16.44 8.18
N LYS A 22 -17.48 -16.63 6.99
CA LYS A 22 -16.03 -16.83 6.78
C LYS A 22 -15.54 -15.75 5.84
N THR A 23 -14.42 -15.15 6.19
CA THR A 23 -13.74 -14.12 5.39
C THR A 23 -12.23 -14.35 5.45
N ASP A 24 -11.49 -13.77 4.54
CA ASP A 24 -10.04 -13.77 4.63
C ASP A 24 -9.58 -12.72 5.64
N VAL A 25 -10.22 -11.55 5.64
CA VAL A 25 -9.96 -10.48 6.61
C VAL A 25 -11.24 -9.94 7.24
N LEU A 26 -11.19 -9.74 8.55
CA LEU A 26 -12.18 -8.97 9.32
C LEU A 26 -11.53 -7.66 9.73
N ILE A 27 -12.14 -6.54 9.35
CA ILE A 27 -11.71 -5.20 9.73
C ILE A 27 -12.72 -4.63 10.72
N LEU A 28 -12.25 -4.23 11.90
CA LEU A 28 -13.07 -3.61 12.94
C LEU A 28 -12.89 -2.09 12.90
N GLY A 29 -13.97 -1.36 12.63
CA GLY A 29 -13.99 0.10 12.61
C GLY A 29 -14.61 0.67 11.35
N ASN A 30 -14.78 2.00 11.35
CA ASN A 30 -15.50 2.74 10.29
C ASN A 30 -14.80 4.04 9.86
N SER A 31 -13.49 4.13 10.12
CA SER A 31 -12.64 5.26 9.81
C SER A 31 -12.07 5.21 8.38
N ASN A 32 -11.28 6.22 8.00
CA ASN A 32 -10.54 6.26 6.73
C ASN A 32 -9.62 5.04 6.58
N ALA A 33 -8.89 4.68 7.63
CA ALA A 33 -8.00 3.52 7.63
C ALA A 33 -8.77 2.19 7.44
N ALA A 34 -9.92 2.00 8.11
CA ALA A 34 -10.76 0.81 7.92
C ALA A 34 -11.23 0.67 6.48
N PHE A 35 -11.73 1.78 5.91
CA PHE A 35 -12.19 1.82 4.53
C PHE A 35 -11.05 1.46 3.56
N ALA A 36 -9.88 2.07 3.71
CA ALA A 36 -8.73 1.79 2.84
C ALA A 36 -8.19 0.38 2.97
N ALA A 37 -8.16 -0.20 4.18
CA ALA A 37 -7.76 -1.58 4.38
C ALA A 37 -8.68 -2.55 3.64
N GLY A 38 -10.01 -2.36 3.75
CA GLY A 38 -10.98 -3.18 3.06
C GLY A 38 -10.96 -3.01 1.55
N VAL A 39 -10.88 -1.78 1.05
CA VAL A 39 -10.77 -1.50 -0.39
C VAL A 39 -9.50 -2.08 -0.97
N GLN A 40 -8.34 -1.85 -0.35
CA GLN A 40 -7.08 -2.42 -0.85
C GLN A 40 -7.12 -3.95 -0.85
N ALA A 41 -7.59 -4.58 0.24
CA ALA A 41 -7.66 -6.03 0.31
C ALA A 41 -8.54 -6.60 -0.83
N THR A 42 -9.73 -6.02 -1.04
CA THR A 42 -10.69 -6.50 -2.03
C THR A 42 -10.28 -6.23 -3.47
N GLU A 43 -9.70 -5.06 -3.75
CA GLU A 43 -9.12 -4.76 -5.05
C GLU A 43 -7.91 -5.67 -5.35
N SER A 44 -7.22 -6.18 -4.33
CA SER A 44 -6.18 -7.21 -4.42
C SER A 44 -6.70 -8.66 -4.39
N GLY A 45 -8.02 -8.88 -4.46
CA GLY A 45 -8.65 -10.21 -4.58
C GLY A 45 -8.86 -10.96 -3.26
N VAL A 46 -8.82 -10.28 -2.12
CA VAL A 46 -9.06 -10.86 -0.78
C VAL A 46 -10.50 -10.64 -0.36
N ASN A 47 -11.15 -11.67 0.22
CA ASN A 47 -12.47 -11.49 0.81
C ASN A 47 -12.36 -10.70 2.11
N ALA A 48 -13.08 -9.57 2.21
CA ALA A 48 -13.07 -8.68 3.35
C ALA A 48 -14.49 -8.48 3.90
N ILE A 49 -14.61 -8.58 5.22
CA ILE A 49 -15.77 -8.09 5.96
C ILE A 49 -15.31 -6.89 6.77
N ILE A 50 -15.95 -5.74 6.59
CA ILE A 50 -15.78 -4.58 7.46
C ILE A 50 -16.96 -4.54 8.42
N LEU A 51 -16.67 -4.58 9.71
CA LEU A 51 -17.65 -4.58 10.78
C LEU A 51 -17.61 -3.23 11.49
N THR A 52 -18.68 -2.45 11.35
CA THR A 52 -18.80 -1.14 11.99
C THR A 52 -19.72 -1.24 13.22
N GLN A 53 -19.29 -0.61 14.33
CA GLN A 53 -20.10 -0.51 15.56
C GLN A 53 -21.03 0.72 15.57
N SER A 54 -21.20 1.38 14.43
CA SER A 54 -22.06 2.54 14.27
C SER A 54 -22.67 2.57 12.89
N ASP A 55 -23.44 3.62 12.59
CA ASP A 55 -24.09 3.72 11.31
C ASP A 55 -23.09 4.17 10.23
N GLY A 56 -22.64 3.20 9.42
CA GLY A 56 -21.79 3.43 8.27
C GLY A 56 -20.39 3.98 8.58
N PHE A 57 -19.73 4.43 7.51
CA PHE A 57 -18.43 5.07 7.52
C PHE A 57 -18.54 6.56 7.80
N LYS A 58 -17.51 7.09 8.46
CA LYS A 58 -17.31 8.52 8.66
C LYS A 58 -16.00 8.92 7.98
N LEU A 59 -16.04 9.06 6.65
CA LEU A 59 -14.86 9.49 5.90
C LEU A 59 -14.72 11.01 6.01
N SER A 60 -13.91 11.48 6.96
CA SER A 60 -13.68 12.90 7.19
C SER A 60 -12.93 13.53 6.02
N ASP A 61 -13.35 14.73 5.63
CA ASP A 61 -12.70 15.57 4.62
C ASP A 61 -12.35 14.85 3.32
N PHE A 62 -13.31 14.08 2.76
CA PHE A 62 -13.11 13.29 1.54
C PHE A 62 -12.43 14.06 0.40
N LYS A 63 -12.77 15.35 0.24
CA LYS A 63 -12.19 16.24 -0.77
C LYS A 63 -10.67 16.44 -0.62
N ASN A 64 -10.17 16.40 0.60
CA ASN A 64 -8.76 16.61 0.93
C ASN A 64 -8.01 15.28 1.11
N LEU A 65 -8.67 14.13 0.93
CA LEU A 65 -8.01 12.85 1.07
C LEU A 65 -6.90 12.69 0.02
N PRO A 66 -5.79 12.04 0.41
CA PRO A 66 -4.67 11.79 -0.48
C PRO A 66 -5.10 10.94 -1.67
N GLN A 67 -4.79 11.43 -2.87
CA GLN A 67 -5.11 10.71 -4.11
C GLN A 67 -4.22 9.47 -4.24
N ASN A 68 -4.84 8.29 -4.24
CA ASN A 68 -4.21 6.97 -4.38
C ASN A 68 -5.18 5.97 -5.04
N GLY A 69 -4.83 4.69 -5.08
CA GLY A 69 -5.68 3.65 -5.70
C GLY A 69 -7.00 3.42 -4.97
N VAL A 70 -7.04 3.57 -3.64
CA VAL A 70 -8.27 3.43 -2.85
C VAL A 70 -9.28 4.52 -3.22
N ILE A 71 -8.84 5.79 -3.25
CA ILE A 71 -9.70 6.91 -3.62
C ILE A 71 -10.16 6.78 -5.08
N LYS A 72 -9.26 6.42 -6.00
CA LYS A 72 -9.64 6.18 -7.41
C LYS A 72 -10.64 5.04 -7.57
N ALA A 73 -10.50 3.96 -6.80
CA ALA A 73 -11.45 2.85 -6.82
C ALA A 73 -12.82 3.32 -6.33
N PHE A 74 -12.87 4.08 -5.23
CA PHE A 74 -14.10 4.67 -4.74
C PHE A 74 -14.73 5.62 -5.76
N GLU A 75 -13.97 6.56 -6.34
CA GLU A 75 -14.46 7.50 -7.35
C GLU A 75 -15.08 6.76 -8.54
N LYS A 76 -14.43 5.72 -9.05
CA LYS A 76 -14.96 4.85 -10.11
C LYS A 76 -16.31 4.21 -9.72
N ARG A 77 -16.44 3.75 -8.47
CA ARG A 77 -17.69 3.17 -7.95
C ARG A 77 -18.77 4.22 -7.76
N ALA A 78 -18.41 5.41 -7.28
CA ALA A 78 -19.32 6.54 -7.13
C ALA A 78 -19.91 6.95 -8.48
N ARG A 79 -19.07 7.09 -9.53
CA ARG A 79 -19.53 7.37 -10.90
C ARG A 79 -20.55 6.36 -11.40
N LYS A 80 -20.23 5.07 -11.24
CA LYS A 80 -21.13 3.98 -11.63
C LYS A 80 -22.45 4.03 -10.87
N SER A 81 -22.40 4.24 -9.55
CA SER A 81 -23.58 4.31 -8.69
C SER A 81 -24.48 5.50 -9.02
N LEU A 82 -23.87 6.64 -9.36
CA LEU A 82 -24.57 7.88 -9.70
C LEU A 82 -24.91 8.00 -11.20
N LYS A 83 -24.56 6.98 -12.01
CA LYS A 83 -24.75 6.95 -13.47
C LYS A 83 -24.13 8.16 -14.19
N LEU A 84 -22.94 8.56 -13.75
CA LEU A 84 -22.18 9.68 -14.32
C LEU A 84 -21.15 9.19 -15.34
N ALA A 85 -20.97 9.95 -16.42
CA ALA A 85 -19.85 9.75 -17.35
C ALA A 85 -18.53 10.24 -16.74
N ASP A 86 -17.40 9.74 -17.26
CA ASP A 86 -16.06 10.06 -16.75
C ASP A 86 -15.70 11.55 -16.88
N SER A 87 -16.27 12.24 -17.88
CA SER A 87 -16.06 13.68 -18.12
C SER A 87 -16.79 14.59 -17.13
N VAL A 88 -17.79 14.07 -16.40
CA VAL A 88 -18.60 14.87 -15.47
C VAL A 88 -17.91 14.90 -14.12
N PRO A 89 -17.74 16.04 -13.44
CA PRO A 89 -17.19 16.06 -12.07
C PRO A 89 -18.07 15.27 -11.10
N LEU A 90 -17.46 14.64 -10.08
CA LEU A 90 -18.24 14.08 -8.98
C LEU A 90 -18.89 15.23 -8.18
N PRO A 91 -20.12 15.04 -7.65
CA PRO A 91 -20.70 16.00 -6.73
C PRO A 91 -19.91 16.06 -5.42
N GLU A 92 -20.24 17.02 -4.56
CA GLU A 92 -19.71 17.04 -3.21
C GLU A 92 -20.07 15.73 -2.48
N MET A 93 -19.05 15.06 -1.96
CA MET A 93 -19.18 13.75 -1.35
C MET A 93 -19.62 13.89 0.11
N THR A 94 -20.93 14.06 0.31
CA THR A 94 -21.52 14.03 1.66
C THR A 94 -21.44 12.63 2.27
N ASN A 95 -21.48 12.52 3.61
CA ASN A 95 -21.51 11.23 4.30
C ASN A 95 -22.64 10.32 3.82
N GLN A 96 -23.80 10.88 3.46
CA GLN A 96 -24.93 10.12 2.92
C GLN A 96 -24.61 9.52 1.55
N ILE A 97 -24.01 10.31 0.64
CA ILE A 97 -23.62 9.82 -0.69
C ILE A 97 -22.52 8.77 -0.55
N ILE A 98 -21.52 9.01 0.30
CA ILE A 98 -20.43 8.06 0.56
C ILE A 98 -21.00 6.71 1.02
N ASN A 99 -21.85 6.70 2.04
CA ASN A 99 -22.42 5.46 2.57
C ASN A 99 -23.36 4.78 1.57
N ALA A 100 -24.11 5.53 0.75
CA ALA A 100 -24.91 4.94 -0.32
C ALA A 100 -24.04 4.26 -1.39
N VAL A 101 -22.91 4.88 -1.78
CA VAL A 101 -21.95 4.29 -2.73
C VAL A 101 -21.31 3.04 -2.14
N ILE A 102 -20.87 3.08 -0.87
CA ILE A 102 -20.27 1.93 -0.19
C ILE A 102 -21.28 0.79 -0.07
N LYS A 103 -22.54 1.08 0.28
CA LYS A 103 -23.60 0.08 0.33
C LYS A 103 -23.81 -0.58 -1.04
N ASN A 104 -23.96 0.21 -2.10
CA ASN A 104 -24.11 -0.33 -3.46
C ASN A 104 -22.88 -1.14 -3.91
N TRP A 105 -21.68 -0.75 -3.47
CA TRP A 105 -20.46 -1.53 -3.70
C TRP A 105 -20.53 -2.86 -2.96
N SER A 106 -20.82 -2.86 -1.66
CA SER A 106 -20.98 -4.06 -0.83
C SER A 106 -22.02 -5.02 -1.45
N ASP A 107 -23.23 -4.51 -1.76
CA ASP A 107 -24.34 -5.31 -2.31
C ASP A 107 -24.01 -5.96 -3.67
N SER A 108 -23.12 -5.34 -4.46
CA SER A 108 -22.72 -5.85 -5.79
C SER A 108 -21.39 -6.58 -5.82
N SER A 109 -20.64 -6.59 -4.72
CA SER A 109 -19.32 -7.21 -4.63
C SER A 109 -19.44 -8.67 -4.20
N LYS A 110 -18.55 -9.52 -4.72
CA LYS A 110 -18.34 -10.88 -4.18
C LYS A 110 -17.25 -10.94 -3.11
N LEU A 111 -16.48 -9.88 -2.98
CA LEU A 111 -15.28 -9.82 -2.13
C LEU A 111 -15.44 -8.88 -0.94
N LEU A 112 -16.34 -7.88 -1.02
CA LEU A 112 -16.51 -6.86 0.01
C LEU A 112 -17.90 -7.01 0.64
N ASP A 113 -17.93 -7.17 1.95
CA ASP A 113 -19.16 -7.08 2.74
C ASP A 113 -18.98 -6.06 3.87
N VAL A 114 -19.99 -5.23 4.10
CA VAL A 114 -20.01 -4.18 5.12
C VAL A 114 -21.20 -4.42 6.03
N ILE A 115 -20.91 -4.80 7.27
CA ILE A 115 -21.92 -5.08 8.29
C ILE A 115 -21.94 -3.90 9.26
N ASN A 116 -22.99 -3.09 9.18
CA ASN A 116 -23.15 -1.91 10.01
C ASN A 116 -23.84 -2.19 11.35
N ASN A 117 -23.67 -1.26 12.30
CA ASN A 117 -24.38 -1.23 13.58
C ASN A 117 -24.34 -2.56 14.36
N THR A 118 -23.22 -3.29 14.28
CA THR A 118 -23.13 -4.65 14.83
C THR A 118 -22.00 -4.76 15.86
N ASN A 119 -22.38 -5.07 17.09
CA ASN A 119 -21.44 -5.28 18.19
C ASN A 119 -20.90 -6.73 18.19
N TYR A 120 -19.68 -6.87 18.68
CA TYR A 120 -19.09 -8.15 19.07
C TYR A 120 -18.90 -8.17 20.59
N TYR A 121 -19.01 -9.34 21.21
CA TYR A 121 -18.83 -9.49 22.67
C TYR A 121 -17.58 -10.32 23.03
N GLU A 122 -17.04 -11.10 22.09
CA GLU A 122 -15.82 -11.88 22.28
C GLU A 122 -15.08 -11.99 20.94
N ILE A 123 -13.77 -11.82 20.96
CA ILE A 123 -12.88 -12.10 19.83
C ILE A 123 -11.82 -13.09 20.33
N LYS A 124 -11.74 -14.25 19.69
CA LYS A 124 -10.82 -15.30 20.12
C LYS A 124 -10.08 -15.93 18.96
N ARG A 125 -9.01 -16.66 19.28
CA ARG A 125 -8.27 -17.45 18.30
C ARG A 125 -9.14 -18.54 17.68
N SER A 126 -8.97 -18.74 16.38
CA SER A 126 -9.56 -19.84 15.62
C SER A 126 -8.49 -20.42 14.70
N GLY A 127 -7.71 -21.37 15.21
CA GLY A 127 -6.50 -21.86 14.56
C GLY A 127 -5.45 -20.73 14.47
N SER A 128 -4.91 -20.50 13.28
CA SER A 128 -4.01 -19.37 13.01
C SER A 128 -4.74 -18.03 12.81
N GLY A 129 -6.07 -18.03 12.76
CA GLY A 129 -6.90 -16.84 12.55
C GLY A 129 -7.67 -16.41 13.79
N TRP A 130 -8.77 -15.71 13.55
CA TRP A 130 -9.60 -15.05 14.55
C TRP A 130 -11.08 -15.33 14.33
N GLU A 131 -11.84 -15.35 15.41
CA GLU A 131 -13.30 -15.45 15.40
C GLU A 131 -13.90 -14.35 16.27
N ALA A 132 -14.72 -13.49 15.68
CA ALA A 132 -15.53 -12.52 16.39
C ALA A 132 -16.94 -13.08 16.62
N LYS A 133 -17.36 -13.17 17.88
CA LYS A 133 -18.71 -13.57 18.28
C LYS A 133 -19.60 -12.34 18.36
N LEU A 134 -20.66 -12.34 17.55
CA LEU A 134 -21.64 -11.25 17.46
C LEU A 134 -22.82 -11.53 18.39
N THR A 135 -23.32 -12.76 18.33
CA THR A 135 -24.35 -13.31 19.24
C THR A 135 -23.99 -14.76 19.56
N LYS A 136 -24.80 -15.44 20.39
CA LYS A 136 -24.61 -16.89 20.66
C LYS A 136 -24.65 -17.73 19.38
N GLU A 137 -25.38 -17.28 18.38
CA GLU A 137 -25.64 -18.01 17.13
C GLU A 137 -24.87 -17.44 15.94
N LYS A 138 -24.38 -16.20 16.01
CA LYS A 138 -23.72 -15.51 14.89
C LYS A 138 -22.26 -15.20 15.19
N SER A 139 -21.39 -15.57 14.26
CA SER A 139 -19.95 -15.28 14.35
C SER A 139 -19.30 -15.06 12.99
N ILE A 140 -18.15 -14.40 12.99
CA ILE A 140 -17.32 -14.17 11.81
C ILE A 140 -15.94 -14.78 12.06
N LYS A 141 -15.53 -15.72 11.22
CA LYS A 141 -14.16 -16.28 11.21
C LYS A 141 -13.33 -15.62 10.12
N ALA A 142 -12.15 -15.14 10.48
CA ALA A 142 -11.21 -14.47 9.59
C ALA A 142 -9.81 -15.07 9.71
N LYS A 143 -9.03 -15.05 8.61
CA LYS A 143 -7.61 -15.44 8.66
C LYS A 143 -6.78 -14.33 9.31
N VAL A 144 -7.09 -13.07 9.00
CA VAL A 144 -6.43 -11.88 9.57
C VAL A 144 -7.47 -10.95 10.20
N LEU A 145 -7.12 -10.37 11.34
CA LEU A 145 -7.90 -9.34 12.01
C LEU A 145 -7.20 -7.99 11.88
N VAL A 146 -7.88 -6.97 11.38
CA VAL A 146 -7.40 -5.60 11.34
C VAL A 146 -8.23 -4.75 12.29
N ILE A 147 -7.57 -4.10 13.23
CA ILE A 147 -8.22 -3.24 14.22
C ILE A 147 -7.94 -1.79 13.83
N THR A 148 -9.00 -1.01 13.70
CA THR A 148 -8.93 0.46 13.60
C THR A 148 -9.89 1.15 14.56
N ASP A 149 -10.70 0.38 15.30
CA ASP A 149 -11.69 0.84 16.27
C ASP A 149 -11.03 1.28 17.59
N ASN A 150 -11.83 1.84 18.51
CA ASN A 150 -11.36 2.20 19.85
C ASN A 150 -10.84 0.96 20.59
N ILE A 151 -9.54 0.98 20.91
CA ILE A 151 -8.84 -0.13 21.55
C ILE A 151 -9.39 -0.48 22.93
N GLU A 152 -9.98 0.48 23.65
CA GLU A 152 -10.63 0.26 24.96
C GLU A 152 -11.84 -0.69 24.86
N LYS A 153 -12.49 -0.75 23.70
CA LYS A 153 -13.58 -1.70 23.42
C LYS A 153 -13.06 -3.05 22.93
N VAL A 154 -11.95 -3.04 22.19
CA VAL A 154 -11.41 -4.22 21.52
C VAL A 154 -10.64 -5.11 22.49
N LEU A 155 -9.83 -4.54 23.40
CA LEU A 155 -9.00 -5.29 24.36
C LEU A 155 -9.82 -6.22 25.28
N PRO A 156 -10.94 -5.79 25.90
CA PRO A 156 -11.78 -6.68 26.69
C PRO A 156 -12.33 -7.85 25.88
N ALA A 157 -12.73 -7.61 24.62
CA ALA A 157 -13.24 -8.67 23.74
C ALA A 157 -12.14 -9.66 23.34
N LEU A 158 -10.90 -9.18 23.14
CA LEU A 158 -9.73 -10.00 22.82
C LEU A 158 -9.15 -10.77 24.02
N LYS A 159 -9.44 -10.32 25.25
CA LYS A 159 -8.81 -10.81 26.48
C LYS A 159 -7.27 -10.66 26.44
N ILE A 160 -6.80 -9.52 25.94
CA ILE A 160 -5.38 -9.14 25.87
C ILE A 160 -5.19 -7.87 26.69
N GLU A 161 -4.09 -7.78 27.45
CA GLU A 161 -3.81 -6.64 28.35
C GLU A 161 -3.51 -5.34 27.60
N SER A 162 -2.70 -5.42 26.54
CA SER A 162 -2.32 -4.25 25.77
C SER A 162 -1.99 -4.60 24.31
N LEU A 163 -2.24 -3.62 23.44
CA LEU A 163 -1.88 -3.68 22.03
C LEU A 163 -1.50 -2.26 21.61
N LYS A 164 -0.36 -2.09 20.94
CA LYS A 164 0.07 -0.78 20.43
C LYS A 164 -0.31 -0.65 18.97
N PRO A 165 -0.82 0.51 18.53
CA PRO A 165 -1.06 0.73 17.12
C PRO A 165 0.26 0.85 16.37
N ALA A 166 0.23 0.63 15.07
CA ALA A 166 1.37 0.89 14.19
C ALA A 166 1.83 2.35 14.33
N GLU A 167 3.15 2.53 14.45
CA GLU A 167 3.79 3.83 14.60
C GLU A 167 4.58 4.20 13.35
N THR A 168 4.54 5.48 12.99
CA THR A 168 5.32 6.04 11.89
C THR A 168 6.69 6.47 12.37
N ASN A 169 7.64 6.50 11.44
CA ASN A 169 8.96 7.11 11.62
C ASN A 169 9.04 8.36 10.74
N THR A 170 10.01 9.23 11.00
CA THR A 170 10.30 10.39 10.14
C THR A 170 11.46 10.06 9.20
N ILE A 171 11.31 10.36 7.92
CA ILE A 171 12.35 10.14 6.90
C ILE A 171 13.59 10.93 7.30
N ASN A 172 14.73 10.25 7.27
CA ASN A 172 16.05 10.83 7.34
C ASN A 172 17.00 9.95 6.50
N TYR A 173 18.18 10.48 6.19
CA TYR A 173 19.20 9.75 5.42
C TYR A 173 20.46 9.43 6.21
N THR A 174 20.39 9.56 7.55
CA THR A 174 21.45 9.09 8.47
C THR A 174 21.31 7.61 8.77
N GLU A 175 20.09 7.07 8.67
CA GLU A 175 19.81 5.63 8.75
C GLU A 175 19.13 5.12 7.48
N ASN A 176 18.91 3.80 7.39
CA ASN A 176 18.39 3.15 6.19
C ASN A 176 16.93 2.66 6.31
N LEU A 177 16.27 2.88 7.46
CA LEU A 177 14.96 2.30 7.75
C LEU A 177 13.88 2.74 6.74
N TYR A 178 14.02 3.92 6.11
CA TYR A 178 13.12 4.41 5.05
C TYR A 178 13.00 3.44 3.85
N ARG A 179 13.98 2.56 3.62
CA ARG A 179 13.91 1.53 2.56
C ARG A 179 12.85 0.47 2.84
N THR A 180 12.41 0.36 4.10
CA THR A 180 11.38 -0.60 4.56
C THR A 180 9.96 -0.04 4.52
N THR A 181 9.78 1.14 3.92
CA THR A 181 8.50 1.84 3.89
C THR A 181 7.43 1.08 3.12
N ILE A 182 6.22 1.03 3.68
CA ILE A 182 5.00 0.54 3.04
C ILE A 182 3.89 1.61 3.00
N ALA A 183 4.09 2.79 3.58
CA ALA A 183 3.24 3.95 3.35
C ALA A 183 4.01 5.24 3.63
N GLY A 184 4.04 6.17 2.68
CA GLY A 184 4.42 7.55 2.94
C GLY A 184 3.18 8.36 3.34
N ILE A 185 3.27 9.17 4.40
CA ILE A 185 2.15 9.97 4.89
C ILE A 185 2.16 11.34 4.19
N ASN A 186 1.19 11.57 3.31
CA ASN A 186 1.16 12.75 2.45
C ASN A 186 1.13 14.06 3.25
N GLY A 187 1.81 15.09 2.73
CA GLY A 187 1.95 16.38 3.38
C GLY A 187 2.92 16.40 4.57
N THR A 188 3.56 15.27 4.88
CA THR A 188 4.54 15.14 5.96
C THR A 188 5.82 14.45 5.48
N SER A 189 6.77 14.25 6.38
CA SER A 189 7.98 13.46 6.19
C SER A 189 7.89 12.12 6.92
N ASN A 190 6.70 11.75 7.37
CA ASN A 190 6.48 10.51 8.09
C ASN A 190 6.20 9.36 7.14
N TYR A 191 6.55 8.16 7.59
CA TYR A 191 6.31 6.93 6.87
C TYR A 191 6.07 5.76 7.82
N LEU A 192 5.35 4.75 7.35
CA LEU A 192 5.19 3.47 8.03
C LEU A 192 6.17 2.45 7.46
N SER A 193 7.04 1.91 8.33
CA SER A 193 7.82 0.70 8.02
C SER A 193 6.92 -0.53 8.11
N LEU A 194 7.15 -1.54 7.25
CA LEU A 194 6.49 -2.84 7.40
C LEU A 194 6.65 -3.39 8.82
N TYR A 195 7.85 -3.29 9.39
CA TYR A 195 8.15 -3.91 10.68
C TYR A 195 7.48 -3.20 11.86
N ASN A 196 7.03 -1.96 11.69
CA ASN A 196 6.22 -1.24 12.67
C ASN A 196 4.72 -1.60 12.58
N LEU A 197 4.28 -2.17 11.45
CA LEU A 197 2.92 -2.65 11.28
C LEU A 197 2.73 -4.07 11.85
N LEU A 198 3.78 -4.89 11.84
CA LEU A 198 3.73 -6.26 12.31
C LEU A 198 3.70 -6.32 13.84
N ILE A 199 2.95 -7.28 14.38
CA ILE A 199 2.88 -7.56 15.81
C ILE A 199 3.37 -9.00 16.01
N PRO A 200 4.69 -9.26 16.10
CA PRO A 200 5.24 -10.61 16.01
C PRO A 200 4.70 -11.58 17.08
N ASN A 201 4.39 -11.07 18.27
CA ASN A 201 3.84 -11.86 19.37
C ASN A 201 2.34 -12.13 19.24
N GLN A 202 1.67 -11.53 18.25
CA GLN A 202 0.27 -11.76 17.95
C GLN A 202 0.09 -12.04 16.46
N GLU A 203 0.01 -13.32 16.13
CA GLU A 203 -0.10 -13.74 14.73
C GLU A 203 -1.38 -13.20 14.09
N ASN A 204 -1.28 -12.76 12.83
CA ASN A 204 -2.42 -12.38 11.99
C ASN A 204 -3.36 -11.34 12.62
N ILE A 205 -2.84 -10.46 13.46
CA ILE A 205 -3.52 -9.24 13.90
C ILE A 205 -2.70 -8.04 13.43
N LEU A 206 -3.38 -6.98 13.00
CA LEU A 206 -2.79 -5.67 12.75
C LEU A 206 -3.62 -4.66 13.53
N TYR A 207 -2.97 -3.68 14.15
CA TYR A 207 -3.65 -2.56 14.80
C TYR A 207 -3.11 -1.26 14.25
N ILE A 208 -3.99 -0.44 13.69
CA ILE A 208 -3.66 0.83 13.05
C ILE A 208 -4.58 1.93 13.57
N LYS A 209 -4.10 3.17 13.59
CA LYS A 209 -4.93 4.33 13.96
C LYS A 209 -5.97 4.60 12.87
N GLY A 210 -7.07 5.25 13.25
CA GLY A 210 -8.22 5.45 12.36
C GLY A 210 -7.98 6.43 11.21
N ASP A 211 -7.02 7.35 11.37
CA ASP A 211 -6.96 8.61 10.61
C ASP A 211 -6.22 8.47 9.26
N ASP A 212 -5.21 7.59 9.19
CA ASP A 212 -4.30 7.50 8.05
C ASP A 212 -4.80 6.50 6.99
N LEU A 213 -5.30 7.05 5.88
CA LEU A 213 -5.80 6.28 4.75
C LEU A 213 -4.68 5.43 4.10
N GLU A 214 -3.48 5.98 4.02
CA GLU A 214 -2.28 5.32 3.51
C GLU A 214 -1.88 4.09 4.35
N ILE A 215 -1.99 4.19 5.68
CA ILE A 215 -1.70 3.07 6.59
C ILE A 215 -2.78 1.99 6.44
N GLY A 216 -4.05 2.38 6.30
CA GLY A 216 -5.13 1.46 5.95
C GLY A 216 -4.83 0.69 4.69
N GLN A 217 -4.44 1.38 3.62
CA GLN A 217 -4.03 0.76 2.35
C GLN A 217 -2.84 -0.21 2.56
N ALA A 218 -1.82 0.20 3.30
CA ALA A 218 -0.67 -0.66 3.64
C ALA A 218 -1.07 -1.94 4.41
N ALA A 219 -2.01 -1.83 5.35
CA ALA A 219 -2.56 -2.97 6.08
C ALA A 219 -3.31 -3.93 5.15
N GLY A 220 -4.14 -3.41 4.23
CA GLY A 220 -4.86 -4.24 3.25
C GLY A 220 -3.92 -5.02 2.32
N ALA A 221 -2.81 -4.41 1.87
CA ALA A 221 -1.81 -5.12 1.06
C ALA A 221 -1.04 -6.18 1.88
N THR A 222 -0.76 -5.90 3.15
CA THR A 222 -0.10 -6.86 4.07
C THR A 222 -1.00 -8.06 4.36
N VAL A 223 -2.30 -7.81 4.59
CA VAL A 223 -3.32 -8.86 4.68
C VAL A 223 -3.31 -9.73 3.43
N ARG A 224 -3.28 -9.11 2.25
CA ARG A 224 -3.25 -9.86 0.99
C ARG A 224 -2.02 -10.76 0.88
N ASP A 225 -0.83 -10.28 1.25
CA ASP A 225 0.38 -11.12 1.24
C ASP A 225 0.19 -12.35 2.16
N ALA A 226 -0.29 -12.15 3.39
CA ALA A 226 -0.54 -13.25 4.32
C ALA A 226 -1.55 -14.27 3.78
N VAL A 227 -2.67 -13.80 3.21
CA VAL A 227 -3.76 -14.65 2.72
C VAL A 227 -3.36 -15.44 1.47
N PHE A 228 -2.77 -14.78 0.48
CA PHE A 228 -2.39 -15.42 -0.79
C PHE A 228 -1.30 -16.46 -0.60
N PHE A 229 -0.27 -16.13 0.19
CA PHE A 229 0.85 -17.03 0.45
C PHE A 229 0.59 -18.00 1.61
N LYS A 230 -0.62 -17.99 2.18
CA LYS A 230 -1.03 -18.83 3.31
C LYS A 230 -0.03 -18.78 4.46
N THR A 231 0.49 -17.59 4.71
CA THR A 231 1.51 -17.32 5.71
C THR A 231 0.97 -16.42 6.81
N LYS A 232 1.76 -16.20 7.84
CA LYS A 232 1.43 -15.28 8.92
C LYS A 232 1.87 -13.87 8.57
N THR A 233 1.19 -12.85 9.11
CA THR A 233 1.59 -11.45 8.93
C THR A 233 3.03 -11.19 9.38
N SER A 234 3.50 -11.86 10.43
CA SER A 234 4.90 -11.80 10.92
C SER A 234 5.96 -12.25 9.90
N LEU A 235 5.57 -13.00 8.86
CA LEU A 235 6.42 -13.51 7.78
C LEU A 235 6.17 -12.79 6.45
N SER A 236 5.54 -11.61 6.49
CA SER A 236 5.24 -10.80 5.31
C SER A 236 6.51 -10.45 4.52
N ASN A 237 6.42 -10.48 3.19
CA ASN A 237 7.55 -10.10 2.34
C ASN A 237 7.46 -8.61 1.95
N LEU A 238 8.49 -7.85 2.33
CA LEU A 238 8.58 -6.42 2.07
C LEU A 238 8.43 -6.06 0.59
N LYS A 239 9.20 -6.69 -0.31
CA LYS A 239 9.20 -6.32 -1.74
C LYS A 239 7.87 -6.64 -2.41
N ARG A 240 7.23 -7.77 -2.07
CA ARG A 240 5.90 -8.11 -2.58
C ARG A 240 4.87 -7.06 -2.17
N ILE A 241 4.88 -6.66 -0.90
CA ILE A 241 3.96 -5.64 -0.38
C ILE A 241 4.23 -4.28 -1.03
N GLN A 242 5.49 -3.83 -1.10
CA GLN A 242 5.84 -2.57 -1.76
C GLN A 242 5.43 -2.56 -3.24
N GLY A 243 5.64 -3.66 -3.97
CA GLY A 243 5.21 -3.81 -5.36
C GLY A 243 3.69 -3.78 -5.52
N GLU A 244 2.95 -4.44 -4.63
CA GLU A 244 1.49 -4.39 -4.58
C GLU A 244 1.01 -2.95 -4.40
N LEU A 245 1.54 -2.25 -3.40
CA LEU A 245 1.15 -0.89 -3.06
C LEU A 245 1.41 0.11 -4.18
N LEU A 246 2.57 0.01 -4.84
CA LEU A 246 2.87 0.84 -6.01
C LEU A 246 1.92 0.54 -7.19
N SER A 247 1.52 -0.72 -7.38
CA SER A 247 0.55 -1.11 -8.40
C SER A 247 -0.83 -0.49 -8.14
N TYR A 248 -1.21 -0.35 -6.87
CA TYR A 248 -2.41 0.36 -6.41
C TYR A 248 -2.15 1.82 -6.03
N LYS A 249 -1.14 2.46 -6.64
CA LYS A 249 -0.89 3.90 -6.57
C LYS A 249 -0.73 4.48 -5.16
N LEU A 250 -0.26 3.69 -4.20
CA LEU A 250 0.22 4.22 -2.92
C LEU A 250 1.67 4.66 -3.05
N SER A 251 1.95 5.90 -2.71
CA SER A 251 3.32 6.41 -2.63
C SER A 251 4.03 5.78 -1.43
N LEU A 252 5.22 5.24 -1.65
CA LEU A 252 6.06 4.76 -0.55
C LEU A 252 6.83 5.93 0.07
N ILE A 253 7.29 6.89 -0.73
CA ILE A 253 7.87 8.14 -0.21
C ILE A 253 6.90 9.29 -0.48
N PRO A 254 6.52 10.10 0.53
CA PRO A 254 5.53 11.17 0.38
C PRO A 254 6.14 12.42 -0.25
N PHE A 255 6.57 12.33 -1.51
CA PHE A 255 7.11 13.47 -2.25
C PHE A 255 6.02 14.52 -2.50
N GLU A 256 6.22 15.72 -1.97
CA GLU A 256 5.30 16.85 -2.11
C GLU A 256 5.21 17.36 -3.56
N ASP A 257 6.31 17.26 -4.30
CA ASP A 257 6.46 17.79 -5.66
C ASP A 257 6.19 16.77 -6.77
N ILE A 258 5.77 15.55 -6.43
CA ILE A 258 5.48 14.47 -7.40
C ILE A 258 4.05 13.95 -7.22
N LYS A 259 3.20 14.19 -8.23
CA LYS A 259 1.81 13.69 -8.24
C LYS A 259 1.74 12.25 -8.75
N ILE A 260 0.77 11.47 -8.28
CA ILE A 260 0.54 10.09 -8.76
C ILE A 260 0.12 10.00 -10.25
N THR A 261 -0.24 11.13 -10.86
CA THR A 261 -0.56 11.27 -12.28
C THR A 261 0.66 11.59 -13.15
N ASP A 262 1.81 11.88 -12.53
CA ASP A 262 3.06 12.08 -13.23
C ASP A 262 3.45 10.80 -13.98
N SER A 263 3.83 10.93 -15.26
CA SER A 263 4.17 9.79 -16.12
C SER A 263 5.38 8.98 -15.63
N ASN A 264 6.26 9.60 -14.86
CA ASN A 264 7.45 8.97 -14.29
C ASN A 264 7.30 8.67 -12.79
N TRP A 265 6.12 8.89 -12.19
CA TRP A 265 5.86 8.67 -10.75
C TRP A 265 6.38 7.32 -10.26
N LEU A 266 6.14 6.24 -11.01
CA LEU A 266 6.54 4.90 -10.59
C LEU A 266 8.07 4.75 -10.52
N ALA A 267 8.80 5.24 -11.53
CA ALA A 267 10.25 5.17 -11.54
C ALA A 267 10.85 6.05 -10.43
N ILE A 268 10.27 7.23 -10.21
CA ILE A 268 10.67 8.14 -9.13
C ILE A 268 10.44 7.51 -7.75
N GLN A 269 9.31 6.86 -7.52
CA GLN A 269 9.04 6.15 -6.26
C GLN A 269 10.01 4.99 -6.04
N LYS A 270 10.23 4.17 -7.07
CA LYS A 270 11.14 3.01 -7.01
C LYS A 270 12.59 3.43 -6.76
N VAL A 271 13.10 4.43 -7.45
CA VAL A 271 14.47 4.92 -7.23
C VAL A 271 14.56 5.72 -5.93
N GLY A 272 13.56 6.54 -5.60
CA GLY A 272 13.53 7.34 -4.38
C GLY A 272 13.66 6.50 -3.12
N ILE A 273 12.88 5.41 -3.00
CA ILE A 273 12.95 4.55 -1.81
C ILE A 273 14.29 3.82 -1.64
N THR A 274 15.06 3.63 -2.72
CA THR A 274 16.39 3.00 -2.62
C THR A 274 17.43 3.90 -1.94
N GLY A 275 17.19 5.23 -1.96
CA GLY A 275 18.14 6.23 -1.52
C GLY A 275 19.29 6.50 -2.48
N ILE A 276 19.22 6.02 -3.74
CA ILE A 276 20.15 6.41 -4.80
C ILE A 276 20.05 7.92 -5.07
N LEU A 277 18.83 8.43 -5.06
CA LEU A 277 18.55 9.87 -5.09
C LEU A 277 17.87 10.26 -3.79
N LYS A 278 18.66 10.78 -2.84
CA LYS A 278 18.15 11.24 -1.54
C LYS A 278 17.37 12.54 -1.72
N ALA A 279 16.18 12.61 -1.16
CA ALA A 279 15.29 13.76 -1.25
C ALA A 279 15.76 14.92 -0.35
N ASP A 280 15.31 16.13 -0.66
CA ASP A 280 15.45 17.26 0.27
C ASP A 280 14.32 17.20 1.29
N ILE A 281 14.63 17.40 2.57
CA ILE A 281 13.64 17.46 3.65
C ILE A 281 13.60 18.90 4.17
N LYS A 282 12.46 19.57 4.01
CA LYS A 282 12.29 20.99 4.38
C LYS A 282 10.93 21.17 5.04
N ASN A 283 10.90 21.81 6.21
CA ASN A 283 9.68 22.11 6.96
C ASN A 283 8.76 20.90 7.16
N GLY A 284 9.36 19.74 7.46
CA GLY A 284 8.62 18.49 7.66
C GLY A 284 8.03 17.88 6.39
N LYS A 285 8.39 18.35 5.19
CA LYS A 285 7.98 17.81 3.89
C LYS A 285 9.16 17.27 3.09
N VAL A 286 8.89 16.38 2.15
CA VAL A 286 9.91 15.67 1.35
C VAL A 286 9.81 16.08 -0.11
N TYR A 287 10.92 16.50 -0.72
CA TYR A 287 10.97 17.00 -2.09
C TYR A 287 11.96 16.17 -2.91
N PHE A 288 11.49 15.58 -4.00
CA PHE A 288 12.34 14.83 -4.91
C PHE A 288 13.18 15.74 -5.81
N ASN A 289 12.71 16.97 -6.07
CA ASN A 289 13.29 17.94 -7.00
C ASN A 289 13.53 17.33 -8.39
N PRO A 290 12.47 16.94 -9.13
CA PRO A 290 12.60 16.12 -10.34
C PRO A 290 13.43 16.76 -11.45
N GLU A 291 13.43 18.10 -11.53
CA GLU A 291 14.13 18.85 -12.57
C GLU A 291 15.54 19.31 -12.16
N LYS A 292 15.98 19.02 -10.93
CA LYS A 292 17.36 19.27 -10.49
C LYS A 292 18.31 18.32 -11.23
N GLU A 293 19.45 18.84 -11.68
CA GLU A 293 20.52 18.03 -12.28
C GLU A 293 21.17 17.11 -11.25
N VAL A 294 21.50 15.88 -11.68
CA VAL A 294 22.18 14.89 -10.86
C VAL A 294 23.68 15.17 -10.84
N THR A 295 24.30 15.08 -9.68
CA THR A 295 25.75 15.23 -9.53
C THR A 295 26.45 13.88 -9.34
N TYR A 296 27.74 13.83 -9.68
CA TYR A 296 28.57 12.65 -9.49
C TYR A 296 28.59 12.17 -8.02
N ASP A 297 28.82 13.10 -7.08
CA ASP A 297 28.93 12.79 -5.65
C ASP A 297 27.61 12.28 -5.05
N GLU A 298 26.47 12.75 -5.56
CA GLU A 298 25.15 12.30 -5.10
C GLU A 298 24.93 10.81 -5.35
N ILE A 299 25.40 10.28 -6.49
CA ILE A 299 25.07 8.92 -6.93
C ILE A 299 26.20 7.91 -6.76
N LYS A 300 27.45 8.35 -6.65
CA LYS A 300 28.63 7.47 -6.63
C LYS A 300 28.51 6.38 -5.58
N GLN A 301 28.38 6.78 -4.31
CA GLN A 301 28.32 5.81 -3.22
C GLN A 301 27.02 5.00 -3.24
N PRO A 302 25.83 5.62 -3.39
CA PRO A 302 24.60 4.84 -3.42
C PRO A 302 24.51 3.79 -4.54
N ILE A 303 25.09 4.01 -5.72
CA ILE A 303 25.10 2.99 -6.77
C ILE A 303 26.10 1.88 -6.45
N LYS A 304 27.29 2.23 -5.92
CA LYS A 304 28.25 1.26 -5.39
C LYS A 304 27.64 0.41 -4.25
N ASP A 305 26.70 0.97 -3.49
CA ASP A 305 25.95 0.31 -2.43
C ASP A 305 24.96 -0.75 -2.93
N TYR A 306 24.57 -0.71 -4.20
CA TYR A 306 23.67 -1.69 -4.83
C TYR A 306 24.40 -2.65 -5.78
N TYR A 307 25.46 -2.19 -6.48
CA TYR A 307 26.11 -2.97 -7.53
C TYR A 307 27.63 -2.99 -7.38
N TYR A 308 28.22 -4.18 -7.18
CA TYR A 308 29.68 -4.33 -7.05
C TYR A 308 30.43 -3.82 -8.30
N LYS A 309 29.93 -4.13 -9.50
CA LYS A 309 30.54 -3.67 -10.77
C LYS A 309 30.61 -2.15 -10.89
N ALA A 310 29.71 -1.41 -10.22
CA ALA A 310 29.75 0.04 -10.29
C ALA A 310 31.03 0.61 -9.67
N GLN A 311 31.67 -0.10 -8.73
CA GLN A 311 32.94 0.30 -8.14
C GLN A 311 33.98 0.60 -9.24
N ILE A 312 34.20 -0.36 -10.14
CA ILE A 312 35.21 -0.28 -11.20
C ILE A 312 34.88 0.88 -12.14
N TRP A 313 33.63 0.97 -12.60
CA TRP A 313 33.22 2.04 -13.51
C TRP A 313 33.48 3.44 -12.93
N PHE A 314 33.12 3.67 -11.65
CA PHE A 314 33.32 4.95 -10.99
C PHE A 314 34.79 5.26 -10.66
N ASP A 315 35.64 4.23 -10.55
CA ASP A 315 37.07 4.40 -10.33
C ASP A 315 37.78 4.81 -11.63
N ASP A 316 37.31 4.31 -12.78
CA ASP A 316 37.76 4.68 -14.12
C ASP A 316 37.22 6.05 -14.59
N HIS A 317 36.07 6.49 -14.07
CA HIS A 317 35.37 7.71 -14.50
C HIS A 317 35.17 8.68 -13.33
N GLN A 318 36.23 9.34 -12.89
CA GLN A 318 36.19 10.23 -11.72
C GLN A 318 35.70 11.64 -12.07
N ASN A 319 34.80 12.19 -11.26
CA ASN A 319 34.34 13.59 -11.32
C ASN A 319 33.77 14.02 -12.69
N ILE A 320 33.22 13.07 -13.44
CA ILE A 320 32.59 13.33 -14.73
C ILE A 320 31.14 13.83 -14.57
N PRO A 321 30.61 14.61 -15.52
CA PRO A 321 29.21 14.99 -15.51
C PRO A 321 28.30 13.77 -15.68
N ILE A 322 27.18 13.74 -14.97
CA ILE A 322 26.14 12.71 -15.11
C ILE A 322 25.24 13.07 -16.30
N ASN A 323 25.84 13.12 -17.48
CA ASN A 323 25.14 13.28 -18.74
C ASN A 323 24.60 11.94 -19.26
N LEU A 324 23.78 12.01 -20.31
CA LEU A 324 23.15 10.82 -20.87
C LEU A 324 24.17 9.78 -21.36
N GLU A 325 25.24 10.20 -22.04
CA GLU A 325 26.27 9.30 -22.54
C GLU A 325 26.97 8.54 -21.41
N ASN A 326 27.40 9.25 -20.37
CA ASN A 326 28.08 8.65 -19.22
C ASN A 326 27.12 7.75 -18.43
N THR A 327 25.86 8.15 -18.29
CA THR A 327 24.83 7.31 -17.64
C THR A 327 24.59 6.02 -18.42
N ILE A 328 24.54 6.09 -19.76
CA ILE A 328 24.43 4.90 -20.62
C ILE A 328 25.65 3.99 -20.45
N SER A 329 26.86 4.56 -20.47
CA SER A 329 28.10 3.81 -20.21
C SER A 329 28.02 3.07 -18.87
N MET A 330 27.63 3.77 -17.79
CA MET A 330 27.48 3.19 -16.46
C MET A 330 26.47 2.05 -16.41
N VAL A 331 25.24 2.25 -16.91
CA VAL A 331 24.20 1.21 -16.84
C VAL A 331 24.52 0.03 -17.75
N CYS A 332 25.21 0.25 -18.87
CA CYS A 332 25.68 -0.82 -19.74
C CYS A 332 26.79 -1.65 -19.08
N TYR A 333 27.74 -0.99 -18.43
CA TYR A 333 28.82 -1.64 -17.70
C TYR A 333 28.28 -2.49 -16.54
N VAL A 334 27.41 -1.91 -15.72
CA VAL A 334 26.83 -2.59 -14.56
C VAL A 334 25.87 -3.70 -14.98
N GLY A 335 24.99 -3.41 -15.94
CA GLY A 335 23.94 -4.31 -16.42
C GLY A 335 24.36 -5.29 -17.51
N ASN A 336 25.63 -5.33 -17.90
CA ASN A 336 26.15 -6.14 -19.01
C ASN A 336 25.33 -5.96 -20.32
N LYS A 337 25.10 -4.71 -20.72
CA LYS A 337 24.36 -4.37 -21.95
C LYS A 337 25.27 -3.75 -23.00
N ALA A 338 24.89 -3.89 -24.26
CA ALA A 338 25.58 -3.24 -25.37
C ALA A 338 25.22 -1.75 -25.43
N ILE A 339 26.24 -0.89 -25.57
CA ILE A 339 26.08 0.58 -25.56
C ILE A 339 25.21 1.06 -26.72
N ASP A 340 25.48 0.65 -27.96
CA ASP A 340 24.77 1.16 -29.15
C ASP A 340 23.30 0.73 -29.19
N ALA A 341 23.01 -0.50 -28.76
CA ALA A 341 21.64 -0.99 -28.62
C ALA A 341 20.88 -0.18 -27.56
N THR A 342 21.53 0.13 -26.43
CA THR A 342 20.95 0.89 -25.32
C THR A 342 20.69 2.35 -25.73
N LYS A 343 21.62 3.00 -26.45
CA LYS A 343 21.43 4.34 -27.04
C LYS A 343 20.17 4.36 -27.93
N THR A 344 20.08 3.42 -28.86
CA THR A 344 18.95 3.29 -29.79
C THR A 344 17.63 3.06 -29.06
N GLU A 345 17.63 2.23 -28.02
CA GLU A 345 16.44 1.94 -27.21
C GLU A 345 15.95 3.18 -26.46
N ILE A 346 16.86 3.90 -25.79
CA ILE A 346 16.55 5.11 -25.04
C ILE A 346 16.04 6.22 -25.97
N GLU A 347 16.68 6.42 -27.13
CA GLU A 347 16.26 7.42 -28.12
C GLU A 347 14.82 7.19 -28.58
N LYS A 348 14.47 5.95 -28.94
CA LYS A 348 13.10 5.57 -29.35
C LYS A 348 12.08 5.82 -28.25
N LYS A 349 12.46 5.60 -26.99
CA LYS A 349 11.58 5.73 -25.81
C LYS A 349 11.49 7.16 -25.27
N TRP A 350 12.46 8.04 -25.57
CA TRP A 350 12.65 9.34 -24.93
C TRP A 350 11.38 10.20 -24.87
N LYS A 351 10.79 10.50 -26.04
CA LYS A 351 9.55 11.30 -26.14
C LYS A 351 8.29 10.46 -25.98
N LYS A 352 8.28 9.25 -26.54
CA LYS A 352 7.06 8.43 -26.67
C LYS A 352 6.68 7.75 -25.35
N ASN A 353 7.65 7.11 -24.70
CA ASN A 353 7.41 6.27 -23.53
C ASN A 353 7.74 7.02 -22.24
N TYR A 354 8.91 7.64 -22.16
CA TYR A 354 9.35 8.37 -20.97
C TYR A 354 8.67 9.74 -20.84
N LYS A 355 8.18 10.29 -21.96
CA LYS A 355 7.49 11.59 -22.03
C LYS A 355 8.34 12.75 -21.49
N PHE A 356 9.66 12.69 -21.68
CA PHE A 356 10.54 13.79 -21.27
C PHE A 356 10.30 15.05 -22.09
N SER A 357 10.35 16.20 -21.45
CA SER A 357 10.22 17.52 -22.08
C SER A 357 11.46 17.90 -22.88
N SER A 358 12.64 17.42 -22.49
CA SER A 358 13.93 17.64 -23.15
C SER A 358 14.06 16.89 -24.48
N LYS A 359 14.98 17.34 -25.34
CA LYS A 359 15.40 16.59 -26.53
C LYS A 359 16.39 15.49 -26.13
N TYR A 360 16.44 14.42 -26.92
CA TYR A 360 17.47 13.40 -26.77
C TYR A 360 18.82 14.03 -27.16
N ASP A 361 19.73 14.10 -26.20
CA ASP A 361 21.07 14.66 -26.36
C ASP A 361 22.04 13.92 -25.42
N LEU A 362 23.06 13.30 -26.02
CA LEU A 362 24.07 12.52 -25.30
C LEU A 362 24.89 13.36 -24.32
N LYS A 363 25.07 14.66 -24.59
CA LYS A 363 25.89 15.56 -23.76
C LYS A 363 25.10 16.27 -22.67
N LYS A 364 23.77 16.20 -22.70
CA LYS A 364 22.91 16.80 -21.69
C LYS A 364 23.12 16.14 -20.32
N VAL A 365 23.36 16.95 -19.28
CA VAL A 365 23.29 16.52 -17.87
C VAL A 365 21.86 16.13 -17.52
N LEU A 366 21.69 14.95 -16.94
CA LEU A 366 20.37 14.41 -16.66
C LEU A 366 19.76 15.08 -15.44
N THR A 367 18.45 15.35 -15.52
CA THR A 367 17.66 15.67 -14.32
C THR A 367 17.45 14.42 -13.47
N ARG A 368 17.14 14.59 -12.19
CA ARG A 368 16.80 13.50 -11.26
C ARG A 368 15.68 12.62 -11.79
N ARG A 369 14.70 13.20 -12.49
CA ARG A 369 13.62 12.47 -13.20
C ARG A 369 14.18 11.59 -14.31
N GLU A 370 14.97 12.17 -15.21
CA GLU A 370 15.52 11.46 -16.37
C GLU A 370 16.42 10.30 -15.90
N PHE A 371 17.28 10.59 -14.92
CA PHE A 371 18.14 9.61 -14.27
C PHE A 371 17.34 8.49 -13.61
N ALA A 372 16.32 8.81 -12.79
CA ALA A 372 15.52 7.81 -12.11
C ALA A 372 14.83 6.83 -13.07
N VAL A 373 14.32 7.31 -14.21
CA VAL A 373 13.72 6.44 -15.23
C VAL A 373 14.74 5.49 -15.83
N ILE A 374 15.92 5.99 -16.22
CA ILE A 374 16.98 5.16 -16.80
C ILE A 374 17.48 4.12 -15.78
N ILE A 375 17.79 4.53 -14.55
CA ILE A 375 18.24 3.61 -13.49
C ILE A 375 17.17 2.56 -13.18
N ASN A 376 15.90 2.97 -13.07
CA ASN A 376 14.81 2.04 -12.80
C ASN A 376 14.63 1.01 -13.92
N GLU A 377 14.85 1.38 -15.18
CA GLU A 377 14.66 0.48 -16.30
C GLU A 377 15.84 -0.48 -16.52
N PHE A 378 17.06 0.03 -16.46
CA PHE A 378 18.24 -0.72 -16.86
C PHE A 378 18.93 -1.44 -15.71
N LEU A 379 18.83 -0.92 -14.48
CA LEU A 379 19.44 -1.54 -13.30
C LEU A 379 18.41 -2.10 -12.32
N LYS A 380 17.19 -1.54 -12.27
CA LYS A 380 16.08 -2.00 -11.42
C LYS A 380 16.46 -2.20 -9.94
N PRO A 381 17.10 -1.22 -9.27
CA PRO A 381 17.56 -1.35 -7.89
C PRO A 381 16.44 -1.68 -6.90
N PHE A 382 15.22 -1.23 -7.18
CA PHE A 382 14.06 -1.56 -6.38
C PHE A 382 13.57 -3.01 -6.59
N ASP A 383 13.56 -3.51 -7.82
CA ASP A 383 12.94 -4.80 -8.13
C ASP A 383 13.89 -5.98 -7.92
N GLU A 384 15.19 -5.79 -8.18
CA GLU A 384 16.17 -6.89 -8.20
C GLU A 384 17.01 -6.98 -6.91
N VAL A 385 17.05 -5.93 -6.09
CA VAL A 385 17.88 -5.89 -4.89
C VAL A 385 17.03 -5.81 -3.62
N ASN A 386 17.27 -6.74 -2.70
CA ASN A 386 16.56 -6.83 -1.42
C ASN A 386 17.20 -5.96 -0.33
N VAL A 387 16.42 -5.68 0.70
CA VAL A 387 16.91 -5.05 1.92
C VAL A 387 16.47 -5.84 3.15
N ASP A 388 17.28 -5.81 4.20
CA ASP A 388 16.94 -6.43 5.49
C ASP A 388 15.96 -5.58 6.29
N LYS A 389 15.61 -6.04 7.50
CA LYS A 389 14.69 -5.32 8.40
C LYS A 389 15.19 -3.96 8.89
N THR A 390 16.48 -3.67 8.70
CA THR A 390 17.11 -2.38 9.03
C THR A 390 17.27 -1.50 7.79
N GLY A 391 16.84 -1.98 6.62
CA GLY A 391 16.99 -1.29 5.33
C GLY A 391 18.40 -1.42 4.73
N ARG A 392 19.27 -2.27 5.27
CA ARG A 392 20.57 -2.52 4.65
C ARG A 392 20.40 -3.37 3.40
N VAL A 393 21.15 -3.04 2.36
CA VAL A 393 21.12 -3.77 1.09
C VAL A 393 21.62 -5.20 1.33
N ILE A 394 20.82 -6.18 0.90
CA ILE A 394 21.22 -7.59 0.85
C ILE A 394 21.57 -7.87 -0.61
N ARG A 395 22.87 -8.04 -0.88
CA ARG A 395 23.38 -8.36 -2.21
C ARG A 395 23.59 -9.85 -2.36
#